data_AF-A0A7W1WG02-F1
#
_entry.id   AF-A0A7W1WG02-F1
#
_cell.length_a   1.000
_cell.length_b   1.000
_cell.length_c   1.000
_cell.angle_alpha   90.00
_cell.angle_beta   90.00
_cell.angle_gamma   90.00
#
_symmetry.space_group_name_H-M   'P 1'
#
loop_
_entity.id
_entity.type
_entity.pdbx_description
1 polymer ?
#
loop_
_entity_poly.entity_id
_entity_poly.type
_entity_poly.pdbx_seq_one_letter_code
_entity_poly.pdbx_strand_id
1 'polypeptide(L)' 'MTEPLNRAWLAAQIARMIEDDDEVGPDESLVLFGLDSIRVMEFASLLKTQGIAVTFEELIRQPTPNAWWSLIETRRPRAA' A
#
# COMPACT_ATOMS: atom_id res chain seq x y z
N MET A 1 16.98 9.06 -6.75
CA MET A 1 16.85 9.26 -5.30
C MET A 1 15.82 8.25 -4.82
N THR A 2 16.21 7.30 -3.97
CA THR A 2 15.26 6.29 -3.46
C THR A 2 14.46 6.97 -2.35
N GLU A 3 13.19 7.25 -2.59
CA GLU A 3 12.33 7.84 -1.56
C GLU A 3 12.23 6.91 -0.35
N PRO A 4 12.30 7.45 0.88
CA PRO A 4 12.20 6.63 2.07
C PRO A 4 10.80 6.02 2.13
N LEU A 5 10.74 4.69 2.23
CA LEU A 5 9.49 3.99 2.43
C LEU A 5 8.88 4.45 3.77
N ASN A 6 7.85 5.28 3.74
CA ASN A 6 7.17 5.86 4.90
C ASN A 6 5.64 5.96 4.66
N ARG A 7 4.86 6.39 5.66
CA ARG A 7 3.40 6.55 5.51
C ARG A 7 3.02 7.55 4.42
N ALA A 8 3.81 8.61 4.23
CA ALA A 8 3.58 9.59 3.18
C ALA A 8 3.81 8.98 1.78
N TRP A 9 4.85 8.17 1.62
CA TRP A 9 5.09 7.41 0.39
C TRP A 9 3.92 6.47 0.09
N LEU A 10 3.41 5.76 1.11
CA LEU A 10 2.26 4.88 0.95
C LEU A 10 1.01 5.66 0.52
N ALA A 11 0.72 6.78 1.18
CA ALA A 11 -0.40 7.65 0.82
C ALA A 11 -0.27 8.16 -0.63
N ALA A 12 0.93 8.56 -1.06
CA ALA A 12 1.18 8.97 -2.43
C ALA A 12 1.00 7.82 -3.44
N GLN A 13 1.36 6.58 -3.10
CA GLN A 13 1.04 5.43 -3.96
C GLN A 13 -0.46 5.21 -4.04
N ILE A 14 -1.15 5.21 -2.89
CA ILE A 14 -2.60 5.03 -2.80
C ILE A 14 -3.35 6.06 -3.65
N ALA A 15 -3.00 7.34 -3.53
CA ALA A 15 -3.58 8.42 -4.32
C ALA A 15 -3.44 8.22 -5.83
N ARG A 16 -2.42 7.49 -6.29
CA ARG A 16 -2.22 7.15 -7.72
C ARG A 16 -3.04 5.93 -8.17
N MET A 17 -3.59 5.16 -7.24
CA MET A 17 -4.31 3.92 -7.49
C MET A 17 -5.82 4.04 -7.35
N ILE A 18 -6.28 5.07 -6.64
CA ILE A 18 -7.69 5.43 -6.49
C ILE A 18 -8.11 6.42 -7.58
N GLU A 19 -9.40 6.46 -7.90
CA GLU A 19 -9.97 7.40 -8.88
C GLU A 19 -10.37 8.72 -8.23
N ASP A 20 -10.70 8.68 -6.94
CA ASP A 20 -11.13 9.83 -6.17
C ASP A 20 -9.97 10.45 -5.38
N ASP A 21 -9.79 11.76 -5.50
CA ASP A 21 -8.76 12.54 -4.79
C ASP A 21 -9.20 12.96 -3.38
N ASP A 22 -10.37 12.51 -2.91
CA ASP A 22 -10.85 12.74 -1.56
C ASP A 22 -9.87 12.22 -0.47
N GLU A 23 -9.96 12.83 0.72
CA GLU A 23 -9.10 12.49 1.84
C GLU A 23 -9.46 11.10 2.40
N VAL A 24 -8.75 10.08 1.92
CA VAL A 24 -8.90 8.69 2.40
C VAL A 24 -8.52 8.60 3.87
N GLY A 25 -9.48 8.21 4.71
CA GLY A 25 -9.22 7.90 6.12
C GLY A 25 -8.21 6.76 6.31
N PRO A 26 -7.43 6.75 7.40
CA PRO A 26 -6.37 5.77 7.60
C PRO A 26 -6.87 4.32 7.72
N ASP A 27 -8.13 4.14 8.15
CA ASP A 27 -8.80 2.84 8.27
C ASP A 27 -9.95 2.68 7.25
N GLU A 28 -10.01 3.57 6.26
CA GLU A 28 -11.06 3.55 5.26
C GLU A 28 -10.75 2.59 4.12
N SER A 29 -11.79 1.98 3.57
CA SER A 29 -11.66 1.02 2.49
C SER A 29 -11.38 1.75 1.18
N LEU A 30 -10.18 1.55 0.63
CA LEU A 30 -9.73 2.10 -0.65
C LEU A 30 -10.63 1.69 -1.82
N VAL A 31 -11.36 0.57 -1.68
CA VAL A 31 -12.34 0.13 -2.69
C VAL A 31 -13.47 1.15 -2.88
N LEU A 32 -13.81 1.91 -1.84
CA LEU A 32 -14.81 2.98 -1.93
C LEU A 32 -14.35 4.16 -2.80
N PHE A 33 -13.02 4.32 -2.97
CA PHE A 33 -12.39 5.37 -3.75
C PHE A 33 -11.99 4.89 -5.18
N GLY A 34 -12.45 3.71 -5.60
CA GLY A 34 -12.17 3.19 -6.94
C GLY A 34 -10.86 2.39 -7.08
N LEU A 35 -10.32 1.83 -6.00
CA LEU A 35 -9.12 0.99 -6.07
C LEU A 35 -9.29 -0.21 -7.02
N ASP A 36 -8.43 -0.29 -8.05
CA ASP A 36 -8.41 -1.39 -9.04
C ASP A 36 -7.50 -2.55 -8.59
N SER A 37 -7.96 -3.79 -8.80
CA SER A 37 -7.19 -5.01 -8.52
C SER A 37 -5.85 -5.07 -9.26
N ILE A 38 -5.78 -4.58 -10.50
CA ILE A 38 -4.54 -4.50 -11.30
C ILE A 38 -3.51 -3.63 -10.57
N ARG A 39 -3.95 -2.48 -10.06
CA ARG A 39 -3.10 -1.56 -9.29
C ARG A 39 -2.56 -2.20 -8.03
N VAL A 40 -3.37 -2.97 -7.32
CA VAL A 40 -2.94 -3.72 -6.13
C VAL A 40 -1.86 -4.76 -6.48
N MET A 41 -1.99 -5.47 -7.61
CA MET A 41 -0.97 -6.42 -8.06
C MET A 41 0.35 -5.74 -8.44
N GLU A 42 0.28 -4.60 -9.12
CA GLU A 42 1.44 -3.75 -9.43
C GLU A 42 2.13 -3.27 -8.13
N PHE A 43 1.34 -2.83 -7.14
CA PHE A 43 1.83 -2.38 -5.85
C PHE A 43 2.51 -3.50 -5.05
N ALA A 44 1.92 -4.69 -5.00
CA ALA A 44 2.53 -5.86 -4.38
C ALA A 44 3.89 -6.20 -5.01
N SER A 45 3.97 -6.11 -6.35
CA SER A 45 5.20 -6.33 -7.10
C SER A 45 6.25 -5.26 -6.78
N LEU A 46 5.86 -3.99 -6.67
CA LEU A 46 6.72 -2.88 -6.27
C LEU A 46 7.30 -3.12 -4.88
N LEU A 47 6.48 -3.47 -3.89
CA LEU A 47 6.94 -3.80 -2.54
C LEU A 47 7.97 -4.94 -2.55
N LYS A 48 7.75 -5.98 -3.37
CA LYS A 48 8.70 -7.08 -3.52
C LYS A 48 10.06 -6.62 -4.02
N THR A 49 10.11 -5.63 -4.94
CA THR A 49 11.39 -5.03 -5.38
C THR A 49 12.11 -4.26 -4.28
N GLN A 50 11.37 -3.76 -3.28
CA GLN A 50 11.90 -3.12 -2.07
C GLN A 50 12.30 -4.13 -0.98
N GLY A 51 12.27 -5.43 -1.27
CA GLY A 51 12.56 -6.49 -0.31
C GLY A 51 11.40 -6.79 0.66
N ILE A 52 10.20 -6.26 0.39
CA ILE A 52 9.00 -6.49 1.20
C ILE A 52 8.10 -7.48 0.49
N ALA A 53 8.14 -8.73 0.93
CA ALA A 53 7.25 -9.75 0.41
C ALA A 53 5.85 -9.54 0.97
N VAL A 54 4.94 -8.91 0.23
CA VAL A 54 3.49 -8.81 0.53
C VAL A 54 2.73 -9.31 -0.69
N THR A 55 1.69 -10.12 -0.49
CA THR A 55 0.88 -10.66 -1.59
C THR A 55 -0.37 -9.83 -1.84
N PHE A 56 -0.94 -9.98 -3.03
CA PHE A 56 -2.23 -9.39 -3.38
C PHE A 56 -3.33 -9.79 -2.39
N GLU A 57 -3.44 -11.07 -2.04
CA GLU A 57 -4.44 -11.59 -1.08
C GLU A 57 -4.35 -10.89 0.29
N GLU A 58 -3.14 -10.59 0.76
CA GLU A 58 -2.94 -9.87 2.02
C GLU A 58 -3.45 -8.43 1.93
N LEU A 59 -3.24 -7.77 0.79
CA LEU A 59 -3.67 -6.38 0.54
C LEU A 59 -5.18 -6.27 0.37
N ILE A 60 -5.81 -7.19 -0.37
CA ILE A 60 -7.28 -7.16 -0.58
C ILE A 60 -8.07 -7.61 0.65
N ARG A 61 -7.45 -8.34 1.58
CA ARG A 61 -8.11 -8.76 2.82
C ARG A 61 -8.53 -7.56 3.67
N GLN A 62 -7.68 -6.55 3.71
CA GLN A 62 -7.96 -5.26 4.37
C GLN A 62 -7.36 -4.14 3.50
N PRO A 63 -8.13 -3.64 2.53
CA PRO A 63 -7.67 -2.60 1.60
C PRO A 63 -7.74 -1.23 2.29
N THR A 64 -7.00 -1.05 3.38
CA THR A 64 -6.94 0.21 4.14
C THR A 64 -5.49 0.68 4.27
N PRO A 65 -5.23 2.00 4.30
CA PRO A 65 -3.87 2.54 4.45
C PRO A 65 -3.13 1.98 5.68
N ASN A 66 -3.79 1.91 6.84
CA ASN A 66 -3.20 1.39 8.07
C ASN A 66 -2.85 -0.10 7.99
N ALA A 67 -3.74 -0.93 7.44
CA ALA A 67 -3.48 -2.35 7.29
C ALA A 67 -2.29 -2.61 6.36
N TRP A 68 -2.24 -1.89 5.24
CA TRP A 68 -1.13 -1.99 4.29
C TRP A 68 0.19 -1.54 4.90
N TRP A 69 0.18 -0.43 5.63
CA TRP A 69 1.37 0.04 6.34
C TRP A 69 1.86 -0.96 7.39
N SER A 70 0.95 -1.56 8.16
CA SER A 70 1.29 -2.59 9.15
C SER A 70 1.92 -3.84 8.51
N LEU A 71 1.41 -4.28 7.35
CA LEU A 71 2.01 -5.36 6.57
C LEU A 71 3.45 -5.00 6.13
N ILE A 72 3.63 -3.79 5.64
CA ILE A 72 4.94 -3.27 5.23
C ILE A 72 5.91 -3.24 6.42
N GLU A 73 5.52 -2.69 7.56
CA GLU A 73 6.37 -2.64 8.76
C GLU A 73 6.75 -4.01 9.27
N THR A 74 5.81 -4.96 9.26
CA THR A 74 6.04 -6.34 9.69
C THR A 74 7.03 -7.08 8.78
N ARG A 75 6.99 -6.78 7.48
CA ARG A 75 7.81 -7.44 6.46
C ARG A 75 9.12 -6.72 6.16
N ARG A 76 9.30 -5.49 6.67
CA ARG A 76 10.56 -4.78 6.52
C ARG A 76 11.68 -5.60 7.16
N PRO A 77 12.81 -5.78 6.46
CA PRO A 77 13.99 -6.33 7.10
C PRO A 77 14.36 -5.37 8.23
N ARG A 78 14.23 -5.84 9.48
CA ARG A 78 14.78 -5.13 10.61
C ARG A 78 16.28 -5.09 10.36
N ALA A 79 16.82 -3.91 10.04
CA ALA A 79 18.25 -3.73 9.98
C ALA A 79 18.82 -4.24 11.31
N ALA A 80 19.55 -5.36 11.24
CA ALA A 80 20.16 -6.01 12.39
C ALA A 80 21.33 -5.18 12.91
#